data_AF-R1G881-F1
#
_entry.id   AF-R1G881-F1
#
_cell.length_a   1.000
_cell.length_b   1.000
_cell.length_c   1.000
_cell.angle_alpha   90.00
_cell.angle_beta   90.00
_cell.angle_gamma   90.00
#
_symmetry.space_group_name_H-M   'P 1'
#
loop_
_entity.id
_entity.type
_entity.pdbx_description
1 polymer ?
#
loop_
_entity_poly.entity_id
_entity_poly.type
_entity_poly.pdbx_seq_one_letter_code
_entity_poly.pdbx_strand_id
1 'polypeptide(L)'
;MRGQLAHNTNNTHVRAPGGGYPKFLAAAEDDDYLPHWLTKAGYKAEYIGKLFNGNAITNYSPAPKGWTHSDLLLDPYINRHDAVVMSEDGQRPKLYQGFQQTDVVRIKALSRLDALLQQEDPFFLMIAPTAPHVHNITDPPIPPARYLDRFTNKTVPRTPNFNPPDRFQQGKPAWVGKLPLLNQSQIDETEHLYRRRLQSLQGVDDIVRDVVAKLEEEGALENTYIIYSTDQGYHLGTHRHAAGKSTPYLEDTNIPLVVRGPGVQSGAISTTPSTVTDFAPTFLEIAGLAEGTQPQFLDGASLLEAWKTPNSSAIALKKEAINVEFWGYGFTEIPLASGGVPGYLPGYFLDNDYKTMRIVGEKSAWLYSRWCTNDTELYNTLDDPYELNNLANSTNPEVTRVHARLNALLLVTKSCAEDTCREPWTVLQPPANLTNGKVVTTLEEALDPAYDDFYAAFPTVTIDECLNLQIPSNEAPFYPPGAEAGLGMAYRENTDGFNVPDPVPVKPIPGQEVTPGGWEHRHASFETLMASARELEDDEIETTS
;
A
#
# COMPACT_ATOMS: atom_id res chain seq x y z
N MET A 1 2.99 -4.39 -7.96
CA MET A 1 3.97 -5.24 -8.68
C MET A 1 4.11 -4.92 -10.17
N ARG A 2 3.28 -4.04 -10.77
CA ARG A 2 3.48 -3.55 -12.15
C ARG A 2 4.29 -2.25 -12.28
N GLY A 3 4.64 -1.62 -11.15
CA GLY A 3 5.29 -0.31 -11.16
C GLY A 3 4.40 0.83 -11.68
N GLN A 4 3.08 0.64 -11.65
CA GLN A 4 2.06 1.57 -12.12
C GLN A 4 1.19 2.07 -10.97
N LEU A 5 0.64 3.28 -11.12
CA LEU A 5 -0.43 3.82 -10.30
C LEU A 5 -1.75 3.06 -10.53
N ALA A 6 -2.65 3.12 -9.56
CA ALA A 6 -3.88 2.33 -9.58
C ALA A 6 -4.83 2.77 -10.70
N HIS A 7 -4.82 4.05 -11.11
CA HIS A 7 -5.56 4.48 -12.30
C HIS A 7 -5.02 3.91 -13.63
N ASN A 8 -3.76 3.47 -13.68
CA ASN A 8 -3.19 2.84 -14.88
C ASN A 8 -3.47 1.34 -14.91
N THR A 9 -3.47 0.67 -13.76
CA THR A 9 -3.86 -0.75 -13.66
C THR A 9 -5.37 -0.97 -13.63
N ASN A 10 -6.14 0.06 -13.22
CA ASN A 10 -7.55 -0.04 -12.83
C ASN A 10 -7.81 -1.18 -11.80
N ASN A 11 -6.84 -1.48 -10.94
CA ASN A 11 -7.03 -2.35 -9.78
C ASN A 11 -7.18 -1.46 -8.54
N THR A 12 -8.38 -0.94 -8.34
CA THR A 12 -8.67 0.21 -7.45
C THR A 12 -9.30 -0.19 -6.12
N HIS A 13 -9.59 -1.48 -5.92
CA HIS A 13 -10.29 -1.97 -4.73
C HIS A 13 -9.87 -3.41 -4.39
N VAL A 14 -10.22 -3.89 -3.20
CA VAL A 14 -9.86 -5.25 -2.75
C VAL A 14 -10.85 -6.34 -3.18
N ARG A 15 -11.94 -5.96 -3.85
CA ARG A 15 -13.04 -6.83 -4.32
C ARG A 15 -13.57 -6.36 -5.67
N ALA A 16 -14.29 -7.23 -6.37
CA ALA A 16 -15.02 -6.89 -7.59
C ALA A 16 -16.08 -5.79 -7.36
N PRO A 17 -16.42 -5.00 -8.39
CA PRO A 17 -15.76 -4.91 -9.71
C PRO A 17 -14.41 -4.16 -9.68
N GLY A 18 -14.04 -3.56 -8.55
CA GLY A 18 -12.91 -2.63 -8.45
C GLY A 18 -11.53 -3.26 -8.47
N GLY A 19 -11.35 -4.49 -7.96
CA GLY A 19 -10.04 -5.12 -7.94
C GLY A 19 -9.95 -6.48 -7.26
N GLY A 20 -8.75 -6.77 -6.74
CA GLY A 20 -8.34 -8.08 -6.22
C GLY A 20 -7.64 -8.95 -7.25
N TYR A 21 -7.13 -10.11 -6.81
CA TYR A 21 -6.45 -11.09 -7.67
C TYR A 21 -7.28 -11.50 -8.89
N PRO A 22 -8.60 -11.73 -8.77
CA PRO A 22 -9.40 -12.09 -9.94
C PRO A 22 -9.47 -11.02 -11.02
N LYS A 23 -9.52 -9.72 -10.65
CA LYS A 23 -9.49 -8.62 -11.61
C LYS A 23 -8.11 -8.49 -12.27
N PHE A 24 -7.04 -8.67 -11.50
CA PHE A 24 -5.66 -8.70 -11.99
C PHE A 24 -5.51 -9.75 -13.10
N LEU A 25 -6.04 -10.96 -12.91
CA LEU A 25 -6.06 -12.00 -13.94
C LEU A 25 -6.96 -11.63 -15.14
N ALA A 26 -8.18 -11.12 -14.87
CA ALA A 26 -9.14 -10.78 -15.92
C ALA A 26 -8.68 -9.60 -16.80
N ALA A 27 -7.81 -8.74 -16.28
CA ALA A 27 -7.19 -7.64 -17.00
C ALA A 27 -5.90 -8.04 -17.74
N ALA A 28 -5.52 -9.34 -17.72
CA ALA A 28 -4.28 -9.89 -18.26
C ALA A 28 -3.01 -9.22 -17.68
N GLU A 29 -3.11 -8.67 -16.48
CA GLU A 29 -2.00 -7.96 -15.82
C GLU A 29 -0.91 -8.93 -15.33
N ASP A 30 -1.24 -10.21 -15.16
CA ASP A 30 -0.33 -11.29 -14.76
C ASP A 30 0.59 -11.76 -15.90
N ASP A 31 0.37 -11.28 -17.13
CA ASP A 31 1.24 -11.57 -18.27
C ASP A 31 2.45 -10.64 -18.35
N ASP A 32 2.38 -9.45 -17.73
CA ASP A 32 3.45 -8.44 -17.81
C ASP A 32 3.60 -7.67 -16.47
N TYR A 33 4.33 -8.30 -15.55
CA TYR A 33 4.61 -7.78 -14.20
C TYR A 33 5.94 -8.32 -13.66
N LEU A 34 6.36 -7.80 -12.50
CA LEU A 34 7.69 -7.96 -11.90
C LEU A 34 8.38 -9.33 -12.03
N PRO A 35 7.79 -10.49 -11.66
CA PRO A 35 8.52 -11.75 -11.66
C PRO A 35 8.95 -12.19 -13.06
N HIS A 36 8.17 -11.90 -14.11
CA HIS A 36 8.58 -12.18 -15.49
C HIS A 36 9.85 -11.40 -15.87
N TRP A 37 9.94 -10.15 -15.45
CA TRP A 37 11.09 -9.28 -15.74
C TRP A 37 12.34 -9.74 -14.99
N LEU A 38 12.18 -10.13 -13.72
CA LEU A 38 13.25 -10.68 -12.90
C LEU A 38 13.76 -12.01 -13.47
N THR A 39 12.86 -12.94 -13.81
CA THR A 39 13.26 -14.22 -14.43
C THR A 39 13.93 -14.02 -15.78
N LYS A 40 13.48 -13.04 -16.58
CA LYS A 40 14.17 -12.64 -17.83
C LYS A 40 15.58 -12.08 -17.57
N ALA A 41 15.79 -11.43 -16.42
CA ALA A 41 17.11 -10.97 -15.97
C ALA A 41 17.97 -12.10 -15.35
N GLY A 42 17.48 -13.34 -15.31
CA GLY A 42 18.18 -14.49 -14.76
C GLY A 42 17.97 -14.73 -13.26
N TYR A 43 17.07 -13.98 -12.62
CA TYR A 43 16.77 -14.15 -11.19
C TYR A 43 15.78 -15.30 -10.94
N LYS A 44 16.01 -16.07 -9.88
CA LYS A 44 14.95 -16.86 -9.23
C LYS A 44 14.01 -15.92 -8.50
N ALA A 45 12.84 -15.66 -9.07
CA ALA A 45 11.82 -14.81 -8.46
C ALA A 45 10.89 -15.68 -7.61
N GLU A 46 10.90 -15.50 -6.29
CA GLU A 46 10.12 -16.27 -5.34
C GLU A 46 9.25 -15.39 -4.42
N TYR A 47 8.09 -15.92 -4.02
CA TYR A 47 7.12 -15.21 -3.18
C TYR A 47 6.56 -16.10 -2.07
N ILE A 48 6.56 -15.61 -0.83
CA ILE A 48 5.98 -16.32 0.32
C ILE A 48 5.07 -15.37 1.11
N GLY A 49 3.81 -15.76 1.32
CA GLY A 49 2.86 -15.02 2.15
C GLY A 49 1.68 -14.47 1.34
N LYS A 50 1.19 -13.28 1.71
CA LYS A 50 0.00 -12.67 1.10
C LYS A 50 0.35 -11.97 -0.20
N LEU A 51 -0.15 -12.46 -1.33
CA LEU A 51 0.04 -11.85 -2.65
C LEU A 51 -0.97 -10.74 -2.96
N PHE A 52 -2.27 -11.07 -2.92
CA PHE A 52 -3.39 -10.16 -3.21
C PHE A 52 -4.62 -10.59 -2.40
N ASN A 53 -5.51 -9.65 -2.08
CA ASN A 53 -6.87 -10.03 -1.67
C ASN A 53 -7.59 -10.70 -2.85
N GLY A 54 -8.41 -11.70 -2.56
CA GLY A 54 -9.10 -12.52 -3.57
C GLY A 54 -8.25 -13.64 -4.17
N ASN A 55 -6.97 -13.78 -3.80
CA ASN A 55 -6.22 -15.02 -4.05
C ASN A 55 -6.67 -16.04 -2.99
N ALA A 56 -7.39 -17.07 -3.42
CA ALA A 56 -8.31 -17.81 -2.58
C ALA A 56 -8.25 -19.32 -2.82
N ILE A 57 -8.86 -20.08 -1.91
CA ILE A 57 -9.06 -21.52 -2.04
C ILE A 57 -9.78 -21.94 -3.33
N THR A 58 -10.48 -21.04 -4.02
CA THR A 58 -11.17 -21.34 -5.28
C THR A 58 -10.37 -21.04 -6.54
N ASN A 59 -9.27 -20.29 -6.43
CA ASN A 59 -8.49 -19.82 -7.58
C ASN A 59 -6.97 -19.89 -7.35
N TYR A 60 -6.53 -20.72 -6.41
CA TYR A 60 -5.11 -20.97 -6.12
C TYR A 60 -4.37 -21.67 -7.27
N SER A 61 -5.10 -22.33 -8.18
CA SER A 61 -4.55 -23.10 -9.29
C SER A 61 -5.11 -22.60 -10.64
N PRO A 62 -4.26 -22.44 -11.67
CA PRO A 62 -2.80 -22.55 -11.61
C PRO A 62 -2.17 -21.46 -10.74
N ALA A 63 -0.92 -21.68 -10.30
CA ALA A 63 -0.15 -20.68 -9.58
C ALA A 63 -0.02 -19.37 -10.39
N PRO A 64 0.18 -18.21 -9.74
CA PRO A 64 0.44 -16.96 -10.47
C PRO A 64 1.67 -17.08 -11.37
N LYS A 65 1.54 -16.62 -12.62
CA LYS A 65 2.57 -16.77 -13.65
C LYS A 65 3.87 -16.06 -13.30
N GLY A 66 4.99 -16.53 -13.84
CA GLY A 66 6.29 -15.84 -13.78
C GLY A 66 7.12 -16.08 -12.52
N TRP A 67 6.53 -16.48 -11.40
CA TRP A 67 7.29 -16.88 -10.21
C TRP A 67 7.98 -18.23 -10.47
N THR A 68 9.25 -18.36 -10.06
CA THR A 68 9.96 -19.65 -10.05
C THR A 68 9.51 -20.53 -8.88
N HIS A 69 9.00 -19.91 -7.82
CA HIS A 69 8.33 -20.56 -6.70
C HIS A 69 7.37 -19.59 -6.01
N SER A 70 6.21 -20.07 -5.58
CA SER A 70 5.22 -19.29 -4.83
C SER A 70 4.58 -20.13 -3.73
N ASP A 71 4.46 -19.57 -2.52
CA ASP A 71 3.77 -20.19 -1.40
C ASP A 71 2.85 -19.16 -0.73
N LEU A 72 1.57 -19.23 -1.08
CA LEU A 72 0.65 -18.10 -0.97
C LEU A 72 -0.41 -18.34 0.11
N LEU A 73 -0.60 -17.35 1.00
CA LEU A 73 -1.73 -17.30 1.93
C LEU A 73 -3.03 -17.08 1.15
N LEU A 74 -4.07 -17.84 1.47
CA LEU A 74 -5.32 -17.85 0.70
C LEU A 74 -6.54 -17.31 1.47
N ASP A 75 -7.38 -16.56 0.78
CA ASP A 75 -8.74 -16.24 1.22
C ASP A 75 -9.63 -17.50 1.32
N PRO A 76 -10.54 -17.57 2.30
CA PRO A 76 -10.90 -16.51 3.27
C PRO A 76 -9.98 -16.44 4.50
N TYR A 77 -8.89 -17.21 4.52
CA TYR A 77 -8.01 -17.36 5.68
C TYR A 77 -6.79 -16.42 5.64
N ILE A 78 -6.69 -15.51 4.64
CA ILE A 78 -5.47 -14.74 4.38
C ILE A 78 -5.04 -13.90 5.59
N ASN A 79 -6.00 -13.30 6.31
CA ASN A 79 -5.76 -12.49 7.51
C ASN A 79 -5.94 -13.31 8.82
N ARG A 80 -6.09 -14.64 8.73
CA ARG A 80 -6.12 -15.52 9.91
C ARG A 80 -4.69 -15.74 10.40
N HIS A 81 -4.51 -15.51 11.69
CA HIS A 81 -3.22 -15.63 12.35
C HIS A 81 -3.05 -17.01 13.02
N ASP A 82 -4.18 -17.71 13.22
CA ASP A 82 -4.31 -18.98 13.93
C ASP A 82 -4.80 -20.13 13.04
N ALA A 83 -5.23 -19.86 11.81
CA ALA A 83 -5.67 -20.86 10.84
C ALA A 83 -4.93 -20.57 9.53
N VAL A 84 -3.72 -21.11 9.40
CA VAL A 84 -2.81 -20.77 8.31
C VAL A 84 -3.05 -21.72 7.15
N VAL A 85 -3.65 -21.20 6.07
CA VAL A 85 -3.88 -21.95 4.84
C VAL A 85 -3.03 -21.36 3.73
N MET A 86 -2.18 -22.20 3.12
CA MET A 86 -1.33 -21.78 2.01
C MET A 86 -1.34 -22.78 0.86
N SER A 87 -1.11 -22.30 -0.36
CA SER A 87 -0.88 -23.12 -1.56
C SER A 87 0.52 -22.88 -2.09
N GLU A 88 1.26 -23.97 -2.25
CA GLU A 88 2.61 -24.00 -2.81
C GLU A 88 2.52 -24.33 -4.30
N ASP A 89 2.99 -23.47 -5.18
CA ASP A 89 3.05 -23.65 -6.64
C ASP A 89 1.72 -24.16 -7.26
N GLY A 90 0.61 -23.63 -6.75
CA GLY A 90 -0.74 -23.96 -7.22
C GLY A 90 -1.18 -25.39 -6.88
N GLN A 91 -0.45 -26.07 -5.99
CA GLN A 91 -0.85 -27.34 -5.41
C GLN A 91 -2.02 -27.16 -4.43
N ARG A 92 -2.69 -28.28 -4.14
CA ARG A 92 -3.82 -28.30 -3.22
C ARG A 92 -3.46 -27.61 -1.89
N PRO A 93 -4.28 -26.67 -1.38
CA PRO A 93 -3.97 -25.92 -0.19
C PRO A 93 -3.74 -26.82 1.02
N LYS A 94 -2.84 -26.40 1.90
CA LYS A 94 -2.54 -27.06 3.18
C LYS A 94 -2.85 -26.15 4.35
N LEU A 95 -3.43 -26.75 5.40
CA LEU A 95 -3.61 -26.15 6.71
C LEU A 95 -2.41 -26.52 7.60
N TYR A 96 -1.75 -25.54 8.21
CA TYR A 96 -0.64 -25.74 9.15
C TYR A 96 -1.14 -25.60 10.60
N GLN A 97 -1.34 -26.72 11.28
CA GLN A 97 -2.02 -26.76 12.58
C GLN A 97 -1.06 -26.45 13.74
N GLY A 98 -1.49 -25.69 14.74
CA GLY A 98 -0.69 -25.36 15.94
C GLY A 98 0.26 -24.18 15.77
N PHE A 99 0.59 -23.83 14.52
CA PHE A 99 1.49 -22.72 14.21
C PHE A 99 0.74 -21.39 14.07
N GLN A 100 1.44 -20.30 14.43
CA GLN A 100 0.99 -18.94 14.15
C GLN A 100 1.51 -18.53 12.77
N GLN A 101 0.78 -17.68 12.03
CA GLN A 101 1.10 -17.35 10.62
C GLN A 101 2.54 -16.86 10.38
N THR A 102 3.09 -15.98 11.22
CA THR A 102 4.48 -15.52 11.11
C THR A 102 5.47 -16.65 11.35
N ASP A 103 5.11 -17.67 12.13
CA ASP A 103 5.95 -18.86 12.29
C ASP A 103 6.01 -19.71 11.03
N VAL A 104 4.87 -19.93 10.38
CA VAL A 104 4.78 -20.66 9.11
C VAL A 104 5.56 -19.93 8.02
N VAL A 105 5.34 -18.62 7.85
CA VAL A 105 6.01 -17.79 6.85
C VAL A 105 7.53 -17.77 7.09
N ARG A 106 7.98 -17.63 8.35
CA ARG A 106 9.41 -17.66 8.69
C ARG A 106 10.06 -18.98 8.28
N ILE A 107 9.50 -20.11 8.71
CA ILE A 107 10.09 -21.44 8.46
C ILE A 107 10.19 -21.70 6.96
N LYS A 108 9.16 -21.34 6.20
CA LYS A 108 9.17 -21.46 4.74
C LYS A 108 10.19 -20.53 4.09
N ALA A 109 10.29 -19.27 4.52
CA ALA A 109 11.29 -18.34 4.01
C ALA A 109 12.73 -18.80 4.26
N LEU A 110 13.02 -19.31 5.45
CA LEU A 110 14.35 -19.87 5.75
C LEU A 110 14.65 -21.11 4.90
N SER A 111 13.67 -22.01 4.74
CA SER A 111 13.82 -23.19 3.87
C SER A 111 14.02 -22.81 2.39
N ARG A 112 13.41 -21.73 1.92
CA ARG A 112 13.66 -21.22 0.56
C ARG A 112 15.02 -20.58 0.44
N LEU A 113 15.46 -19.80 1.43
CA LEU A 113 16.83 -19.26 1.47
C LEU A 113 17.88 -20.37 1.45
N ASP A 114 17.69 -21.47 2.18
CA ASP A 114 18.57 -22.64 2.12
C ASP A 114 18.72 -23.16 0.68
N ALA A 115 17.61 -23.27 -0.06
CA ALA A 115 17.62 -23.77 -1.43
C ALA A 115 18.21 -22.77 -2.44
N LEU A 116 17.96 -21.48 -2.25
CA LEU A 116 18.43 -20.40 -3.12
C LEU A 116 19.94 -20.17 -2.96
N LEU A 117 20.45 -20.20 -1.72
CA LEU A 117 21.87 -19.97 -1.43
C LEU A 117 22.79 -21.12 -1.86
N GLN A 118 22.22 -22.28 -2.19
CA GLN A 118 22.94 -23.42 -2.79
C GLN A 118 23.09 -23.32 -4.31
N GLN A 119 22.49 -22.30 -4.94
CA GLN A 119 22.52 -22.10 -6.39
C GLN A 119 23.45 -20.94 -6.76
N GLU A 120 23.97 -20.95 -7.99
CA GLU A 120 24.76 -19.83 -8.53
C GLU A 120 23.88 -18.70 -9.08
N ASP A 121 22.60 -18.99 -9.38
CA ASP A 121 21.66 -18.02 -9.92
C ASP A 121 21.33 -16.92 -8.87
N PRO A 122 21.22 -15.64 -9.25
CA PRO A 122 20.76 -14.60 -8.34
C PRO A 122 19.28 -14.83 -7.98
N PHE A 123 18.83 -14.31 -6.84
CA PHE A 123 17.45 -14.50 -6.39
C PHE A 123 16.78 -13.19 -5.96
N PHE A 124 15.46 -13.19 -6.07
CA PHE A 124 14.55 -12.22 -5.48
C PHE A 124 13.57 -13.01 -4.62
N LEU A 125 13.49 -12.70 -3.33
CA LEU A 125 12.57 -13.37 -2.40
C LEU A 125 11.71 -12.32 -1.70
N MET A 126 10.41 -12.33 -1.99
CA MET A 126 9.42 -11.52 -1.28
C MET A 126 8.83 -12.31 -0.12
N ILE A 127 8.88 -11.74 1.09
CA ILE A 127 8.35 -12.35 2.31
C ILE A 127 7.27 -11.40 2.87
N ALA A 128 6.00 -11.82 2.78
CA ALA A 128 4.84 -10.96 3.02
C ALA A 128 3.87 -11.57 4.05
N PRO A 129 4.22 -11.62 5.35
CA PRO A 129 3.25 -11.98 6.39
C PRO A 129 2.13 -10.91 6.49
N THR A 130 0.94 -11.27 6.93
CA THR A 130 -0.15 -10.29 7.11
C THR A 130 -0.07 -9.51 8.41
N ALA A 131 0.69 -9.99 9.39
CA ALA A 131 0.87 -9.26 10.64
C ALA A 131 1.47 -7.86 10.38
N PRO A 132 0.98 -6.79 11.03
CA PRO A 132 0.05 -6.77 12.16
C PRO A 132 -1.41 -6.41 11.79
N HIS A 133 -1.85 -6.72 10.57
CA HIS A 133 -3.24 -6.51 10.15
C HIS A 133 -4.23 -7.14 11.14
N VAL A 134 -5.43 -6.57 11.30
CA VAL A 134 -6.49 -7.18 12.12
C VAL A 134 -6.75 -8.63 11.72
N HIS A 135 -7.14 -9.42 12.71
CA HIS A 135 -7.59 -10.78 12.54
C HIS A 135 -9.02 -10.78 11.97
N ASN A 136 -9.24 -11.46 10.85
CA ASN A 136 -10.49 -11.39 10.08
C ASN A 136 -10.80 -9.96 9.57
N ILE A 137 -11.76 -9.31 10.23
CA ILE A 137 -12.39 -8.06 9.84
C ILE A 137 -12.16 -6.99 10.91
N THR A 138 -12.41 -7.31 12.18
CA THR A 138 -12.32 -6.35 13.29
C THR A 138 -11.57 -6.88 14.51
N ASP A 139 -11.23 -8.16 14.56
CA ASP A 139 -10.60 -8.73 15.75
C ASP A 139 -9.15 -8.26 15.84
N PRO A 140 -8.63 -7.92 17.02
CA PRO A 140 -7.21 -7.61 17.17
C PRO A 140 -6.32 -8.74 16.63
N PRO A 141 -5.15 -8.44 16.03
CA PRO A 141 -4.26 -9.47 15.54
C PRO A 141 -3.86 -10.41 16.67
N ILE A 142 -3.78 -11.71 16.35
CA ILE A 142 -3.34 -12.73 17.29
C ILE A 142 -1.82 -12.85 17.18
N PRO A 143 -1.05 -12.35 18.18
CA PRO A 143 0.40 -12.47 18.16
C PRO A 143 0.83 -13.92 18.40
N PRO A 144 2.08 -14.29 18.07
CA PRO A 144 2.66 -15.51 18.60
C PRO A 144 2.54 -15.53 20.13
N ALA A 145 2.03 -16.63 20.70
CA ALA A 145 1.70 -16.75 22.12
C ALA A 145 2.85 -16.33 23.05
N ARG A 146 4.10 -16.61 22.66
CA ARG A 146 5.33 -16.23 23.37
C ARG A 146 5.50 -14.71 23.59
N TYR A 147 4.73 -13.86 22.91
CA TYR A 147 4.81 -12.40 23.02
C TYR A 147 3.58 -11.75 23.66
N LEU A 148 2.61 -12.53 24.15
CA LEU A 148 1.37 -12.00 24.75
C LEU A 148 1.61 -11.06 25.94
N ASP A 149 2.69 -11.27 26.69
CA ASP A 149 3.03 -10.47 27.87
C ASP A 149 3.92 -9.26 27.56
N ARG A 150 4.28 -9.03 26.28
CA ARG A 150 5.07 -7.86 25.85
C ARG A 150 4.18 -6.63 25.70
N PHE A 151 4.74 -5.44 25.92
CA PHE A 151 4.08 -4.15 25.65
C PHE A 151 2.74 -3.91 26.38
N THR A 152 2.45 -4.63 27.46
CA THR A 152 1.19 -4.53 28.22
C THR A 152 0.90 -3.13 28.76
N ASN A 153 1.95 -2.34 29.01
CA ASN A 153 1.85 -0.96 29.50
C ASN A 153 1.97 0.10 28.40
N LYS A 154 1.99 -0.29 27.12
CA LYS A 154 2.07 0.68 26.01
C LYS A 154 0.69 1.28 25.73
N THR A 155 0.72 2.58 25.45
CA THR A 155 -0.45 3.33 25.00
C THR A 155 -0.23 3.94 23.63
N VAL A 156 -1.32 4.10 22.88
CA VAL A 156 -1.35 4.79 21.59
C VAL A 156 -0.79 6.20 21.76
N PRO A 157 0.06 6.69 20.82
CA PRO A 157 0.51 8.07 20.84
C PRO A 157 -0.66 9.06 20.86
N ARG A 158 -0.65 10.01 21.81
CA ARG A 158 -1.67 11.06 21.94
C ARG A 158 -1.24 12.32 21.20
N THR A 159 -1.06 12.21 19.88
CA THR A 159 -0.77 13.35 19.00
C THR A 159 -1.94 14.34 18.98
N PRO A 160 -1.75 15.61 18.56
CA PRO A 160 -2.84 16.60 18.48
C PRO A 160 -4.05 16.17 17.64
N ASN A 161 -3.85 15.33 16.63
CA ASN A 161 -4.92 14.73 15.83
C ASN A 161 -5.50 13.43 16.42
N PHE A 162 -5.08 12.98 17.60
CA PHE A 162 -5.76 11.92 18.32
C PHE A 162 -7.11 12.43 18.87
N ASN A 163 -8.22 11.89 18.36
CA ASN A 163 -9.59 12.21 18.78
C ASN A 163 -9.87 13.73 18.98
N PRO A 164 -9.61 14.58 17.97
CA PRO A 164 -9.61 16.04 18.13
C PRO A 164 -11.02 16.60 18.40
N PRO A 165 -11.14 17.82 18.94
CA PRO A 165 -12.43 18.49 19.15
C PRO A 165 -13.16 18.80 17.83
N ASP A 166 -14.48 19.04 17.91
CA ASP A 166 -15.37 19.17 16.75
C ASP A 166 -14.92 20.19 15.72
N ARG A 167 -14.32 21.30 16.16
CA ARG A 167 -13.84 22.38 15.28
C ARG A 167 -12.84 21.92 14.22
N PHE A 168 -12.07 20.86 14.49
CA PHE A 168 -11.17 20.28 13.49
C PHE A 168 -11.86 19.21 12.65
N GLN A 169 -12.78 18.46 13.24
CA GLN A 169 -13.49 17.40 12.53
C GLN A 169 -14.49 17.95 11.50
N GLN A 170 -15.20 19.03 11.82
CA GLN A 170 -16.21 19.63 10.95
C GLN A 170 -15.63 20.16 9.62
N GLY A 171 -14.32 20.40 9.55
CA GLY A 171 -13.62 20.80 8.33
C GLY A 171 -13.10 19.63 7.48
N LYS A 172 -13.29 18.39 7.92
CA LYS A 172 -12.90 17.17 7.20
C LYS A 172 -14.00 16.75 6.20
N PRO A 173 -13.62 16.07 5.10
CA PRO A 173 -14.53 15.67 4.03
C PRO A 173 -15.35 14.44 4.41
N ALA A 174 -16.41 14.23 3.64
CA ALA A 174 -17.16 12.99 3.53
C ALA A 174 -17.52 12.34 4.89
N TRP A 175 -17.22 11.06 5.06
CA TRP A 175 -17.51 10.32 6.29
C TRP A 175 -16.58 10.72 7.44
N VAL A 176 -15.35 11.15 7.15
CA VAL A 176 -14.39 11.57 8.17
C VAL A 176 -14.97 12.73 8.97
N GLY A 177 -15.51 13.76 8.31
CA GLY A 177 -16.12 14.92 8.99
C GLY A 177 -17.33 14.59 9.87
N LYS A 178 -17.94 13.42 9.67
CA LYS A 178 -19.14 12.94 10.38
C LYS A 178 -18.80 12.02 11.56
N LEU A 179 -17.52 11.69 11.77
CA LEU A 179 -17.12 10.82 12.88
C LEU A 179 -17.40 11.47 14.24
N PRO A 180 -18.15 10.81 15.13
CA PRO A 180 -18.37 11.29 16.48
C PRO A 180 -17.06 11.24 17.28
N LEU A 181 -16.98 12.05 18.35
CA LEU A 181 -15.89 11.95 19.31
C LEU A 181 -15.85 10.52 19.88
N LEU A 182 -14.66 9.92 19.89
CA LEU A 182 -14.47 8.58 20.45
C LEU A 182 -14.78 8.60 21.94
N ASN A 183 -15.61 7.65 22.38
CA ASN A 183 -15.87 7.44 23.80
C ASN A 183 -14.75 6.59 24.44
N GLN A 184 -14.77 6.49 25.79
CA GLN A 184 -13.71 5.79 26.52
C GLN A 184 -13.56 4.32 26.10
N SER A 185 -14.66 3.59 25.86
CA SER A 185 -14.59 2.19 25.45
C SER A 185 -13.93 2.01 24.08
N GLN A 186 -14.18 2.92 23.14
CA GLN A 186 -13.52 2.92 21.83
C GLN A 186 -12.04 3.26 21.94
N ILE A 187 -11.68 4.19 22.83
CA ILE A 187 -10.28 4.50 23.13
C ILE A 187 -9.61 3.27 23.75
N ASP A 188 -10.22 2.62 24.72
CA ASP A 188 -9.68 1.42 25.39
C ASP A 188 -9.48 0.25 24.41
N GLU A 189 -10.39 0.09 23.45
CA GLU A 189 -10.27 -0.91 22.38
C GLU A 189 -9.14 -0.57 21.40
N THR A 190 -9.03 0.70 21.01
CA THR A 190 -7.91 1.18 20.18
C THR A 190 -6.56 0.95 20.88
N GLU A 191 -6.52 1.15 22.19
CA GLU A 191 -5.37 0.87 23.04
C GLU A 191 -5.05 -0.63 23.11
N HIS A 192 -6.07 -1.49 23.22
CA HIS A 192 -5.90 -2.93 23.16
C HIS A 192 -5.35 -3.38 21.81
N LEU A 193 -5.93 -2.89 20.72
CA LEU A 193 -5.49 -3.15 19.35
C LEU A 193 -4.03 -2.73 19.16
N TYR A 194 -3.64 -1.55 19.63
CA TYR A 194 -2.26 -1.08 19.54
C TYR A 194 -1.27 -2.03 20.22
N ARG A 195 -1.56 -2.48 21.45
CA ARG A 195 -0.73 -3.47 22.16
C ARG A 195 -0.65 -4.78 21.36
N ARG A 196 -1.76 -5.28 20.85
CA ARG A 196 -1.81 -6.51 20.03
C ARG A 196 -1.01 -6.40 18.74
N ARG A 197 -1.06 -5.25 18.07
CA ARG A 197 -0.25 -4.97 16.88
C ARG A 197 1.24 -4.98 17.20
N LEU A 198 1.67 -4.33 18.28
CA LEU A 198 3.08 -4.35 18.73
C LEU A 198 3.55 -5.77 19.08
N GLN A 199 2.72 -6.56 19.76
CA GLN A 199 3.01 -7.96 20.07
C GLN A 199 3.13 -8.81 18.80
N SER A 200 2.25 -8.58 17.82
CA SER A 200 2.23 -9.34 16.56
C SER A 200 3.42 -9.00 15.67
N LEU A 201 3.88 -7.73 15.70
CA LEU A 201 5.10 -7.30 15.01
C LEU A 201 6.36 -8.04 15.50
N GLN A 202 6.37 -8.60 16.71
CA GLN A 202 7.51 -9.42 17.17
C GLN A 202 7.68 -10.71 16.33
N GLY A 203 6.61 -11.23 15.74
CA GLY A 203 6.71 -12.34 14.78
C GLY A 203 7.33 -11.92 13.45
N VAL A 204 7.10 -10.66 13.03
CA VAL A 204 7.77 -10.09 11.85
C VAL A 204 9.24 -9.80 12.15
N ASP A 205 9.54 -9.28 13.34
CA ASP A 205 10.93 -9.10 13.82
C ASP A 205 11.71 -10.42 13.87
N ASP A 206 11.05 -11.52 14.26
CA ASP A 206 11.62 -12.87 14.18
C ASP A 206 11.99 -13.28 12.75
N ILE A 207 11.16 -12.97 11.76
CA ILE A 207 11.44 -13.23 10.33
C ILE A 207 12.67 -12.42 9.90
N VAL A 208 12.66 -11.10 10.14
CA VAL A 208 13.76 -10.21 9.74
C VAL A 208 15.07 -10.65 10.37
N ARG A 209 15.08 -10.92 11.67
CA ARG A 209 16.26 -11.39 12.39
C ARG A 209 16.84 -12.67 11.80
N ASP A 210 16.00 -13.67 11.58
CA ASP A 210 16.48 -14.99 11.15
C ASP A 210 16.93 -14.97 9.68
N VAL A 211 16.25 -14.20 8.81
CA VAL A 211 16.67 -14.00 7.42
C VAL A 211 18.04 -13.31 7.36
N VAL A 212 18.24 -12.22 8.12
CA VAL A 212 19.52 -11.51 8.17
C VAL A 212 20.62 -12.42 8.72
N ALA A 213 20.36 -13.13 9.82
CA ALA A 213 21.32 -14.05 10.41
C ALA A 213 21.69 -15.19 9.46
N LYS A 214 20.74 -15.74 8.72
CA LYS A 214 20.99 -16.78 7.72
C LYS A 214 21.86 -16.28 6.58
N LEU A 215 21.57 -15.09 6.05
CA LEU A 215 22.41 -14.47 5.02
C LEU A 215 23.84 -14.18 5.52
N GLU A 216 23.99 -13.83 6.80
CA GLU A 216 25.31 -13.61 7.42
C GLU A 216 26.08 -14.91 7.59
N GLU A 217 25.43 -15.96 8.11
CA GLU A 217 26.01 -17.30 8.31
C GLU A 217 26.53 -17.90 6.99
N GLU A 218 25.77 -17.74 5.91
CA GLU A 218 26.12 -18.24 4.57
C GLU A 218 27.03 -17.28 3.80
N GLY A 219 27.44 -16.14 4.40
CA GLY A 219 28.34 -15.16 3.77
C GLY A 219 27.73 -14.40 2.58
N ALA A 220 26.41 -14.45 2.39
CA ALA A 220 25.69 -13.81 1.29
C ALA A 220 25.22 -12.38 1.60
N LEU A 221 25.29 -11.97 2.87
CA LEU A 221 24.73 -10.69 3.35
C LEU A 221 25.32 -9.46 2.64
N GLU A 222 26.62 -9.44 2.32
CA GLU A 222 27.26 -8.29 1.66
C GLU A 222 26.85 -8.12 0.19
N ASN A 223 26.33 -9.18 -0.45
CA ASN A 223 25.85 -9.17 -1.82
C ASN A 223 24.32 -9.12 -1.93
N THR A 224 23.62 -8.89 -0.81
CA THR A 224 22.16 -8.93 -0.75
C THR A 224 21.57 -7.56 -0.43
N TYR A 225 20.63 -7.11 -1.24
CA TYR A 225 19.74 -6.00 -0.86
C TYR A 225 18.61 -6.53 0.02
N ILE A 226 18.44 -5.95 1.20
CA ILE A 226 17.33 -6.20 2.13
C ILE A 226 16.50 -4.92 2.20
N ILE A 227 15.23 -5.02 1.83
CA ILE A 227 14.31 -3.89 1.73
C ILE A 227 13.09 -4.24 2.58
N TYR A 228 12.84 -3.43 3.61
CA TYR A 228 11.69 -3.56 4.50
C TYR A 228 10.75 -2.38 4.29
N SER A 229 9.47 -2.67 4.03
CA SER A 229 8.41 -1.68 3.91
C SER A 229 7.04 -2.31 4.20
N THR A 230 5.97 -1.52 4.13
CA THR A 230 4.58 -1.98 4.27
C THR A 230 3.76 -1.61 3.03
N ASP A 231 2.57 -2.19 2.90
CA ASP A 231 1.64 -1.88 1.81
C ASP A 231 0.93 -0.52 2.04
N GLN A 232 0.59 -0.23 3.30
CA GLN A 232 0.01 1.03 3.76
C GLN A 232 0.26 1.27 5.26
N GLY A 233 -0.18 2.42 5.74
CA GLY A 233 -0.22 2.79 7.15
C GLY A 233 -1.52 2.39 7.88
N TYR A 234 -1.78 3.05 9.02
CA TYR A 234 -2.90 2.69 9.90
C TYR A 234 -3.26 3.78 10.92
N HIS A 235 -4.55 4.13 10.97
CA HIS A 235 -5.13 4.96 12.02
C HIS A 235 -5.24 4.21 13.35
N LEU A 236 -4.95 4.92 14.45
CA LEU A 236 -5.22 4.49 15.82
C LEU A 236 -5.80 5.67 16.61
N GLY A 237 -7.06 6.03 16.32
CA GLY A 237 -7.78 7.15 16.92
C GLY A 237 -7.44 8.53 16.32
N THR A 238 -6.50 8.61 15.39
CA THR A 238 -6.18 9.83 14.65
C THR A 238 -7.36 10.24 13.76
N HIS A 239 -7.65 11.54 13.71
CA HIS A 239 -8.82 12.10 13.01
C HIS A 239 -10.16 11.46 13.42
N ARG A 240 -10.26 10.99 14.68
CA ARG A 240 -11.39 10.22 15.25
C ARG A 240 -11.63 8.86 14.60
N HIS A 241 -10.78 8.42 13.68
CA HIS A 241 -10.86 7.07 13.12
C HIS A 241 -10.23 6.10 14.11
N ALA A 242 -11.06 5.36 14.86
CA ALA A 242 -10.60 4.53 15.97
C ALA A 242 -9.52 3.51 15.53
N ALA A 243 -9.75 2.85 14.40
CA ALA A 243 -8.78 1.94 13.78
C ALA A 243 -9.12 1.77 12.31
N GLY A 244 -8.12 1.69 11.45
CA GLY A 244 -8.34 1.38 10.04
C GLY A 244 -7.43 2.18 9.14
N LYS A 245 -7.89 2.36 7.91
CA LYS A 245 -7.18 2.98 6.80
C LYS A 245 -8.19 3.45 5.77
N SER A 246 -7.73 3.91 4.62
CA SER A 246 -8.49 4.40 3.47
C SER A 246 -8.66 5.92 3.45
N THR A 247 -7.74 6.68 4.02
CA THR A 247 -7.74 8.15 3.99
C THR A 247 -6.45 8.67 3.35
N PRO A 248 -6.44 9.92 2.85
CA PRO A 248 -5.24 10.49 2.26
C PRO A 248 -4.21 10.97 3.30
N TYR A 249 -4.49 10.81 4.60
CA TYR A 249 -3.69 11.38 5.70
C TYR A 249 -2.34 10.68 5.89
N LEU A 250 -1.47 11.33 6.67
CA LEU A 250 -0.10 10.87 6.89
C LEU A 250 -0.07 9.47 7.50
N GLU A 251 -1.02 9.15 8.38
CA GLU A 251 -1.09 7.85 9.04
C GLU A 251 -1.26 6.67 8.09
N ASP A 252 -1.90 6.89 6.93
CA ASP A 252 -2.15 5.85 5.92
C ASP A 252 -1.11 5.82 4.81
N THR A 253 -0.55 6.98 4.48
CA THR A 253 0.26 7.17 3.27
C THR A 253 1.76 7.18 3.51
N ASN A 254 2.21 7.51 4.74
CA ASN A 254 3.62 7.55 5.09
C ASN A 254 4.08 6.25 5.77
N ILE A 255 4.56 5.33 4.94
CA ILE A 255 4.99 3.99 5.36
C ILE A 255 6.49 3.92 5.65
N PRO A 256 6.95 3.01 6.53
CA PRO A 256 8.38 2.82 6.75
C PRO A 256 9.06 2.29 5.48
N LEU A 257 10.29 2.74 5.23
CA LEU A 257 11.20 2.16 4.23
C LEU A 257 12.60 2.09 4.85
N VAL A 258 13.11 0.86 5.02
CA VAL A 258 14.46 0.60 5.50
C VAL A 258 15.17 -0.25 4.48
N VAL A 259 16.36 0.18 4.07
CA VAL A 259 17.15 -0.47 3.02
C VAL A 259 18.56 -0.71 3.50
N ARG A 260 19.07 -1.92 3.25
CA ARG A 260 20.47 -2.32 3.39
C ARG A 260 20.89 -3.00 2.10
N GLY A 261 22.12 -2.78 1.63
CA GLY A 261 22.67 -3.56 0.52
C GLY A 261 23.93 -2.94 -0.07
N PRO A 262 24.46 -3.55 -1.14
CA PRO A 262 25.61 -3.02 -1.86
C PRO A 262 25.44 -1.53 -2.23
N GLY A 263 26.42 -0.70 -1.86
CA GLY A 263 26.44 0.73 -2.20
C GLY A 263 25.43 1.62 -1.47
N VAL A 264 24.51 1.05 -0.67
CA VAL A 264 23.57 1.83 0.13
C VAL A 264 24.32 2.52 1.26
N GLN A 265 24.09 3.82 1.44
CA GLN A 265 24.79 4.60 2.47
C GLN A 265 24.37 4.14 3.87
N SER A 266 25.33 3.61 4.63
CA SER A 266 25.08 3.13 6.00
C SER A 266 24.75 4.26 6.97
N GLY A 267 23.79 4.02 7.86
CA GLY A 267 23.40 4.92 8.95
C GLY A 267 22.76 6.25 8.52
N ALA A 268 22.41 6.40 7.25
CA ALA A 268 21.78 7.61 6.73
C ALA A 268 20.26 7.57 6.86
N ILE A 269 19.67 8.75 7.05
CA ILE A 269 18.23 8.99 6.95
C ILE A 269 18.04 9.83 5.69
N SER A 270 17.26 9.33 4.73
CA SER A 270 16.93 10.09 3.52
C SER A 270 15.64 10.88 3.72
N THR A 271 15.60 12.09 3.18
CA THR A 271 14.39 12.92 3.04
C THR A 271 13.87 12.95 1.61
N THR A 272 14.39 12.10 0.72
CA THR A 272 13.92 11.99 -0.66
C THR A 272 12.53 11.37 -0.66
N PRO A 273 11.51 12.01 -1.25
CA PRO A 273 10.20 11.42 -1.36
C PRO A 273 10.22 10.20 -2.28
N SER A 274 9.45 9.17 -1.92
CA SER A 274 9.39 7.90 -2.65
C SER A 274 8.00 7.27 -2.53
N THR A 275 7.65 6.43 -3.48
CA THR A 275 6.38 5.70 -3.50
C THR A 275 6.58 4.22 -3.82
N VAL A 276 5.56 3.39 -3.58
CA VAL A 276 5.62 1.96 -3.89
C VAL A 276 5.74 1.65 -5.39
N THR A 277 5.41 2.59 -6.29
CA THR A 277 5.61 2.42 -7.74
C THR A 277 7.09 2.46 -8.13
N ASP A 278 7.94 3.06 -7.29
CA ASP A 278 9.38 3.16 -7.50
C ASP A 278 10.12 1.83 -7.29
N PHE A 279 9.52 0.86 -6.58
CA PHE A 279 10.17 -0.41 -6.28
C PHE A 279 10.44 -1.24 -7.53
N ALA A 280 9.49 -1.34 -8.46
CA ALA A 280 9.67 -2.11 -9.69
C ALA A 280 10.89 -1.64 -10.51
N PRO A 281 10.99 -0.35 -10.94
CA PRO A 281 12.20 0.12 -11.65
C PRO A 281 13.47 -0.05 -10.82
N THR A 282 13.40 0.12 -9.49
CA THR A 282 14.57 -0.09 -8.62
C THR A 282 15.06 -1.54 -8.65
N PHE A 283 14.16 -2.52 -8.57
CA PHE A 283 14.52 -3.94 -8.63
C PHE A 283 15.09 -4.32 -10.00
N LEU A 284 14.55 -3.76 -11.08
CA LEU A 284 15.07 -4.00 -12.43
C LEU A 284 16.46 -3.42 -12.63
N GLU A 285 16.74 -2.22 -12.08
CA GLU A 285 18.09 -1.65 -12.10
C GLU A 285 19.07 -2.49 -11.27
N ILE A 286 18.68 -2.95 -10.08
CA ILE A 286 19.48 -3.86 -9.25
C ILE A 286 19.78 -5.17 -10.00
N ALA A 287 18.78 -5.70 -10.71
CA ALA A 287 18.93 -6.89 -11.54
C ALA A 287 19.80 -6.68 -12.80
N GLY A 288 20.26 -5.46 -13.05
CA GLY A 288 21.08 -5.12 -14.21
C GLY A 288 20.30 -5.11 -15.52
N LEU A 289 18.97 -5.03 -15.47
CA LEU A 289 18.15 -4.98 -16.67
C LEU A 289 18.29 -3.61 -17.33
N ALA A 290 18.84 -3.59 -18.55
CA ALA A 290 19.10 -2.37 -19.30
C ALA A 290 17.82 -1.51 -19.42
N GLU A 291 17.95 -0.19 -19.26
CA GLU A 291 16.81 0.75 -19.28
C GLU A 291 15.91 0.56 -20.51
N GLY A 292 16.50 0.37 -21.70
CA GLY A 292 15.75 0.14 -22.95
C GLY A 292 15.05 -1.22 -23.06
N THR A 293 15.18 -2.11 -22.08
CA THR A 293 14.48 -3.41 -22.03
C THR A 293 13.48 -3.51 -20.88
N GLN A 294 13.38 -2.46 -20.05
CA GLN A 294 12.36 -2.34 -19.02
C GLN A 294 11.00 -2.00 -19.64
N PRO A 295 9.88 -2.32 -18.96
CA PRO A 295 8.55 -1.95 -19.42
C PRO A 295 8.41 -0.43 -19.57
N GLN A 296 7.85 0.03 -20.69
CA GLN A 296 7.70 1.46 -20.98
C GLN A 296 6.66 2.12 -20.06
N PHE A 297 5.69 1.33 -19.58
CA PHE A 297 4.55 1.80 -18.79
C PHE A 297 4.82 2.05 -17.31
N LEU A 298 6.07 1.92 -16.84
CA LEU A 298 6.39 2.18 -15.44
C LEU A 298 6.05 3.64 -15.11
N ASP A 299 5.38 3.89 -14.00
CA ASP A 299 5.04 5.25 -13.52
C ASP A 299 6.04 5.75 -12.46
N GLY A 300 6.73 4.84 -11.78
CA GLY A 300 7.79 5.15 -10.83
C GLY A 300 9.15 5.41 -11.49
N ALA A 301 10.13 5.76 -10.66
CA ALA A 301 11.54 5.88 -11.04
C ALA A 301 12.43 5.22 -9.97
N SER A 302 13.55 4.62 -10.39
CA SER A 302 14.44 3.91 -9.49
C SER A 302 14.94 4.80 -8.34
N LEU A 303 14.98 4.22 -7.14
CA LEU A 303 15.54 4.82 -5.92
C LEU A 303 17.00 4.46 -5.70
N LEU A 304 17.63 3.65 -6.57
CA LEU A 304 18.97 3.12 -6.31
C LEU A 304 20.01 4.23 -6.11
N GLU A 305 19.95 5.29 -6.93
CA GLU A 305 20.82 6.45 -6.77
C GLU A 305 20.50 7.25 -5.51
N ALA A 306 19.22 7.36 -5.14
CA ALA A 306 18.80 8.00 -3.89
C ALA A 306 19.33 7.23 -2.68
N TRP A 307 19.41 5.89 -2.72
CA TRP A 307 19.96 5.09 -1.62
C TRP A 307 21.48 5.22 -1.48
N LYS A 308 22.19 5.47 -2.58
CA LYS A 308 23.63 5.79 -2.58
C LYS A 308 23.90 7.22 -2.13
N THR A 309 23.00 8.15 -2.46
CA THR A 309 23.14 9.59 -2.19
C THR A 309 21.90 10.16 -1.47
N PRO A 310 21.61 9.71 -0.24
CA PRO A 310 20.32 9.93 0.45
C PRO A 310 19.94 11.40 0.72
N ASN A 311 20.91 12.32 0.62
CA ASN A 311 20.73 13.76 0.86
C ASN A 311 20.90 14.60 -0.42
N SER A 312 20.68 14.02 -1.58
CA SER A 312 20.74 14.75 -2.86
C SER A 312 19.46 15.56 -3.07
N SER A 313 19.50 16.87 -2.80
CA SER A 313 18.36 17.76 -3.05
C SER A 313 17.94 17.76 -4.53
N ALA A 314 18.86 17.53 -5.46
CA ALA A 314 18.54 17.42 -6.89
C ALA A 314 17.65 16.20 -7.21
N ILE A 315 17.83 15.08 -6.50
CA ILE A 315 16.97 13.89 -6.64
C ILE A 315 15.64 14.14 -5.93
N ALA A 316 15.67 14.70 -4.72
CA ALA A 316 14.46 14.98 -3.95
C ALA A 316 13.50 15.91 -4.69
N LEU A 317 14.00 16.98 -5.32
CA LEU A 317 13.17 17.92 -6.09
C LEU A 317 12.46 17.26 -7.28
N LYS A 318 13.05 16.24 -7.90
CA LYS A 318 12.40 15.51 -9.01
C LYS A 318 11.24 14.63 -8.54
N LYS A 319 11.15 14.35 -7.24
CA LYS A 319 10.13 13.45 -6.67
C LYS A 319 9.21 14.15 -5.68
N GLU A 320 9.19 15.49 -5.66
CA GLU A 320 8.40 16.24 -4.66
C GLU A 320 6.88 15.98 -4.77
N ALA A 321 6.38 15.63 -5.96
CA ALA A 321 4.96 15.40 -6.22
C ALA A 321 4.62 13.91 -6.05
N ILE A 322 3.73 13.62 -5.10
CA ILE A 322 3.24 12.27 -4.79
C ILE A 322 1.73 12.22 -5.01
N ASN A 323 1.30 11.36 -5.91
CA ASN A 323 -0.11 11.06 -6.12
C ASN A 323 -0.59 10.02 -5.10
N VAL A 324 -1.71 10.28 -4.45
CA VAL A 324 -2.42 9.33 -3.59
C VAL A 324 -3.88 9.27 -4.06
N GLU A 325 -4.38 8.06 -4.29
CA GLU A 325 -5.72 7.84 -4.85
C GLU A 325 -6.42 6.67 -4.17
N PHE A 326 -7.74 6.75 -4.09
CA PHE A 326 -8.57 5.74 -3.45
C PHE A 326 -9.97 5.70 -4.04
N TRP A 327 -10.57 4.50 -4.06
CA TRP A 327 -11.94 4.24 -4.48
C TRP A 327 -12.63 3.28 -3.51
N GLY A 328 -13.92 3.50 -3.29
CA GLY A 328 -14.78 2.61 -2.53
C GLY A 328 -15.11 3.12 -1.14
N TYR A 329 -14.88 2.28 -0.12
CA TYR A 329 -15.38 2.53 1.23
C TYR A 329 -14.27 2.73 2.25
N GLY A 330 -14.56 3.51 3.28
CA GLY A 330 -13.81 3.52 4.53
C GLY A 330 -14.37 2.49 5.50
N PHE A 331 -13.52 1.90 6.34
CA PHE A 331 -13.96 0.94 7.35
C PHE A 331 -13.21 1.15 8.68
N THR A 332 -13.95 1.07 9.80
CA THR A 332 -13.36 1.09 11.15
C THR A 332 -13.18 -0.33 11.67
N GLU A 333 -11.92 -0.74 11.79
CA GLU A 333 -11.52 -2.12 12.07
C GLU A 333 -11.44 -2.43 13.58
N ILE A 334 -12.47 -2.07 14.34
CA ILE A 334 -12.65 -2.52 15.74
C ILE A 334 -14.08 -2.99 15.99
N PRO A 335 -14.32 -3.92 16.93
CA PRO A 335 -15.66 -4.45 17.19
C PRO A 335 -16.64 -3.37 17.71
N LEU A 336 -16.10 -2.34 18.37
CA LEU A 336 -16.85 -1.21 18.94
C LEU A 336 -16.94 -0.01 17.98
N ALA A 337 -16.77 -0.23 16.67
CA ALA A 337 -16.97 0.82 15.68
C ALA A 337 -18.37 1.43 15.82
N SER A 338 -18.44 2.77 15.86
CA SER A 338 -19.70 3.51 15.88
C SER A 338 -19.94 4.22 14.56
N GLY A 339 -21.21 4.42 14.22
CA GLY A 339 -21.60 5.00 12.94
C GLY A 339 -21.49 4.01 11.78
N GLY A 340 -21.41 4.57 10.58
CA GLY A 340 -21.48 3.82 9.32
C GLY A 340 -22.86 3.90 8.67
N VAL A 341 -22.99 3.25 7.52
CA VAL A 341 -24.20 3.25 6.72
C VAL A 341 -25.19 2.19 7.24
N PRO A 342 -26.45 2.56 7.55
CA PRO A 342 -27.46 1.59 7.96
C PRO A 342 -27.62 0.46 6.93
N GLY A 343 -27.65 -0.79 7.39
CA GLY A 343 -27.74 -1.97 6.53
C GLY A 343 -26.39 -2.62 6.20
N TYR A 344 -25.28 -1.97 6.52
CA TYR A 344 -23.92 -2.53 6.45
C TYR A 344 -23.41 -2.90 7.85
N LEU A 345 -22.23 -3.54 7.91
CA LEU A 345 -21.52 -3.75 9.17
C LEU A 345 -21.23 -2.39 9.86
N PRO A 346 -21.31 -2.31 11.20
CA PRO A 346 -20.94 -1.08 11.92
C PRO A 346 -19.54 -0.60 11.54
N GLY A 347 -19.37 0.72 11.39
CA GLY A 347 -18.09 1.31 10.97
C GLY A 347 -17.81 1.26 9.47
N TYR A 348 -18.78 0.86 8.64
CA TYR A 348 -18.66 0.89 7.17
C TYR A 348 -19.16 2.22 6.60
N PHE A 349 -18.30 2.93 5.88
CA PHE A 349 -18.55 4.28 5.38
C PHE A 349 -18.41 4.32 3.87
N LEU A 350 -19.45 4.83 3.19
CA LEU A 350 -19.42 5.10 1.76
C LEU A 350 -18.85 6.51 1.49
N ASP A 351 -18.83 6.87 0.21
CA ASP A 351 -18.41 8.18 -0.28
C ASP A 351 -16.93 8.51 0.01
N ASN A 352 -16.03 7.55 -0.22
CA ASN A 352 -14.62 7.65 0.15
C ASN A 352 -13.66 7.78 -1.04
N ASP A 353 -14.16 8.06 -2.24
CA ASP A 353 -13.30 8.21 -3.40
C ASP A 353 -12.62 9.57 -3.37
N TYR A 354 -11.31 9.58 -3.60
CA TYR A 354 -10.55 10.81 -3.67
C TYR A 354 -9.34 10.71 -4.59
N LYS A 355 -8.94 11.89 -5.08
CA LYS A 355 -7.66 12.14 -5.74
C LYS A 355 -6.91 13.16 -4.92
N THR A 356 -5.69 12.82 -4.53
CA THR A 356 -4.87 13.64 -3.64
C THR A 356 -3.49 13.86 -4.23
N MET A 357 -3.05 15.11 -4.20
CA MET A 357 -1.69 15.52 -4.51
C MET A 357 -0.98 15.92 -3.22
N ARG A 358 0.13 15.24 -2.92
CA ARG A 358 1.06 15.60 -1.86
C ARG A 358 2.30 16.24 -2.46
N ILE A 359 2.71 17.37 -1.92
CA ILE A 359 4.05 17.93 -2.13
C ILE A 359 4.89 17.63 -0.89
N VAL A 360 6.07 17.06 -1.11
CA VAL A 360 7.05 16.76 -0.06
C VAL A 360 8.38 17.35 -0.48
N GLY A 361 8.76 18.47 0.12
CA GLY A 361 10.04 19.13 -0.12
C GLY A 361 10.63 19.72 1.16
N GLU A 362 11.91 20.07 1.12
CA GLU A 362 12.64 20.60 2.28
C GLU A 362 12.06 21.92 2.81
N LYS A 363 11.50 22.75 1.92
CA LYS A 363 10.98 24.09 2.23
C LYS A 363 9.45 24.19 2.20
N SER A 364 8.77 23.17 1.66
CA SER A 364 7.34 23.23 1.36
C SER A 364 6.78 21.82 1.39
N ALA A 365 5.73 21.60 2.17
CA ALA A 365 4.99 20.36 2.17
C ALA A 365 3.49 20.64 2.26
N TRP A 366 2.72 20.03 1.37
CA TRP A 366 1.29 20.29 1.24
C TRP A 366 0.53 19.01 0.91
N LEU A 367 -0.73 18.98 1.31
CA LEU A 367 -1.72 18.01 0.84
C LEU A 367 -2.88 18.77 0.21
N TYR A 368 -3.27 18.40 -1.00
CA TYR A 368 -4.48 18.88 -1.68
C TYR A 368 -5.32 17.69 -2.14
N SER A 369 -6.60 17.65 -1.79
CA SER A 369 -7.48 16.53 -2.13
C SER A 369 -8.84 16.98 -2.66
N ARG A 370 -9.35 16.20 -3.61
CA ARG A 370 -10.70 16.33 -4.19
C ARG A 370 -11.43 15.01 -4.05
N TRP A 371 -12.63 15.08 -3.47
CA TRP A 371 -13.46 13.92 -3.14
C TRP A 371 -14.69 13.82 -4.04
N CYS A 372 -15.25 12.63 -4.18
CA CYS A 372 -16.52 12.41 -4.88
C CYS A 372 -17.74 13.07 -4.23
N THR A 373 -17.63 13.46 -2.96
CA THR A 373 -18.61 14.31 -2.27
C THR A 373 -18.50 15.80 -2.65
N ASN A 374 -17.61 16.14 -3.58
CA ASN A 374 -17.23 17.51 -3.96
C ASN A 374 -16.51 18.31 -2.85
N ASP A 375 -16.17 17.65 -1.74
CA ASP A 375 -15.35 18.24 -0.69
C ASP A 375 -13.92 18.52 -1.19
N THR A 376 -13.30 19.54 -0.61
CA THR A 376 -11.91 19.92 -0.89
C THR A 376 -11.14 20.01 0.41
N GLU A 377 -9.94 19.47 0.39
CA GLU A 377 -8.98 19.62 1.49
C GLU A 377 -7.69 20.25 1.01
N LEU A 378 -7.13 21.14 1.83
CA LEU A 378 -5.81 21.70 1.64
C LEU A 378 -5.12 21.84 3.00
N TYR A 379 -3.95 21.25 3.18
CA TYR A 379 -3.15 21.38 4.40
C TYR A 379 -1.73 21.79 4.05
N ASN A 380 -1.17 22.76 4.78
CA ASN A 380 0.27 22.98 4.84
C ASN A 380 0.83 21.96 5.83
N THR A 381 1.33 20.84 5.35
CA THR A 381 1.77 19.72 6.20
C THR A 381 3.14 19.96 6.84
N LEU A 382 3.85 21.00 6.42
CA LEU A 382 5.07 21.45 7.09
C LEU A 382 4.72 22.18 8.40
N ASP A 383 3.76 23.10 8.36
CA ASP A 383 3.34 23.89 9.53
C ASP A 383 2.24 23.21 10.37
N ASP A 384 1.45 22.35 9.75
CA ASP A 384 0.40 21.53 10.38
C ASP A 384 0.63 20.04 10.08
N PRO A 385 1.66 19.42 10.70
CA PRO A 385 2.02 18.01 10.44
C PRO A 385 0.95 17.01 10.90
N TYR A 386 -0.08 17.47 11.60
CA TYR A 386 -1.21 16.66 12.07
C TYR A 386 -2.47 16.90 11.24
N GLU A 387 -2.39 17.70 10.16
CA GLU A 387 -3.43 17.86 9.15
C GLU A 387 -4.78 18.25 9.77
N LEU A 388 -4.78 19.21 10.71
CA LEU A 388 -5.96 19.58 11.49
C LEU A 388 -6.74 20.76 10.91
N ASN A 389 -6.05 21.71 10.26
CA ASN A 389 -6.63 22.97 9.79
C ASN A 389 -6.79 22.92 8.28
N ASN A 390 -8.00 22.61 7.80
CA ASN A 390 -8.28 22.63 6.37
C ASN A 390 -8.30 24.08 5.85
N LEU A 391 -7.38 24.37 4.94
CA LEU A 391 -7.15 25.67 4.32
C LEU A 391 -7.86 25.83 2.97
N ALA A 392 -8.69 24.87 2.53
CA ALA A 392 -9.31 24.88 1.21
C ALA A 392 -10.15 26.15 0.94
N ASN A 393 -10.78 26.70 1.99
CA ASN A 393 -11.59 27.92 1.94
C ASN A 393 -10.83 29.18 2.41
N SER A 394 -9.51 29.11 2.53
CA SER A 394 -8.69 30.24 2.96
C SER A 394 -8.74 31.37 1.93
N THR A 395 -8.88 32.61 2.42
CA THR A 395 -8.79 33.84 1.61
C THR A 395 -7.38 34.45 1.64
N ASN A 396 -6.41 33.80 2.32
CA ASN A 396 -5.03 34.25 2.31
C ASN A 396 -4.47 34.11 0.87
N PRO A 397 -3.99 35.20 0.24
CA PRO A 397 -3.49 35.17 -1.13
C PRO A 397 -2.38 34.13 -1.38
N GLU A 398 -1.50 33.89 -0.41
CA GLU A 398 -0.42 32.90 -0.54
C GLU A 398 -0.98 31.47 -0.57
N VAL A 399 -1.98 31.20 0.25
CA VAL A 399 -2.65 29.89 0.28
C VAL A 399 -3.48 29.67 -0.98
N THR A 400 -4.21 30.69 -1.44
CA THR A 400 -4.96 30.63 -2.70
C THR A 400 -4.03 30.40 -3.89
N ARG A 401 -2.83 31.00 -3.87
CA ARG A 401 -1.80 30.74 -4.89
C ARG A 401 -1.40 29.27 -4.91
N VAL A 402 -1.03 28.71 -3.75
CA VAL A 402 -0.67 27.28 -3.63
C VAL A 402 -1.81 26.38 -4.10
N HIS A 403 -3.03 26.65 -3.64
CA HIS A 403 -4.23 25.89 -4.04
C HIS A 403 -4.36 25.79 -5.57
N ALA A 404 -4.25 26.90 -6.30
CA ALA A 404 -4.36 26.88 -7.76
C ALA A 404 -3.30 25.99 -8.44
N ARG A 405 -2.05 25.96 -7.93
CA ARG A 405 -0.97 25.13 -8.48
C ARG A 405 -1.21 23.65 -8.18
N LEU A 406 -1.61 23.33 -6.95
CA LEU A 406 -1.90 21.94 -6.57
C LEU A 406 -3.14 21.40 -7.29
N ASN A 407 -4.12 22.27 -7.57
CA ASN A 407 -5.26 21.92 -8.42
C ASN A 407 -4.82 21.57 -9.85
N ALA A 408 -4.00 22.42 -10.47
CA ALA A 408 -3.47 22.15 -11.81
C ALA A 408 -2.61 20.88 -11.83
N LEU A 409 -1.82 20.64 -10.78
CA LEU A 409 -1.01 19.44 -10.65
C LEU A 409 -1.88 18.18 -10.49
N LEU A 410 -2.92 18.24 -9.65
CA LEU A 410 -3.85 17.12 -9.47
C LEU A 410 -4.58 16.76 -10.77
N LEU A 411 -4.92 17.75 -11.60
CA LEU A 411 -5.52 17.50 -12.92
C LEU A 411 -4.62 16.65 -13.83
N VAL A 412 -3.29 16.84 -13.76
CA VAL A 412 -2.32 16.02 -14.49
C VAL A 412 -2.22 14.65 -13.84
N THR A 413 -1.94 14.60 -12.53
CA THR A 413 -1.54 13.35 -11.87
C THR A 413 -2.69 12.38 -11.63
N LYS A 414 -3.95 12.82 -11.64
CA LYS A 414 -5.09 11.90 -11.55
C LYS A 414 -5.21 10.94 -12.74
N SER A 415 -4.55 11.28 -13.85
CA SER A 415 -4.62 10.56 -15.14
C SER A 415 -3.28 10.54 -15.86
N CYS A 416 -2.17 10.62 -15.13
CA CYS A 416 -0.84 10.58 -15.72
C CYS A 416 -0.50 9.15 -16.18
N ALA A 417 0.49 9.02 -17.04
CA ALA A 417 1.14 7.74 -17.32
C ALA A 417 2.61 7.98 -17.62
N GLU A 418 3.45 7.02 -17.26
CA GLU A 418 4.87 7.00 -17.65
C GLU A 418 5.59 8.27 -17.16
N ASP A 419 6.26 9.00 -18.06
CA ASP A 419 7.01 10.21 -17.74
C ASP A 419 6.13 11.33 -17.18
N THR A 420 4.85 11.39 -17.55
CA THR A 420 3.96 12.42 -17.01
C THR A 420 3.61 12.17 -15.54
N CYS A 421 3.77 10.94 -15.03
CA CYS A 421 3.67 10.65 -13.61
C CYS A 421 4.98 10.98 -12.87
N ARG A 422 6.13 10.78 -13.51
CA ARG A 422 7.45 11.07 -12.94
C ARG A 422 7.76 12.57 -12.89
N GLU A 423 7.39 13.31 -13.93
CA GLU A 423 7.74 14.72 -14.11
C GLU A 423 6.48 15.57 -14.44
N PRO A 424 5.44 15.57 -13.60
CA PRO A 424 4.14 16.17 -13.92
C PRO A 424 4.19 17.68 -14.18
N TRP A 425 5.16 18.38 -13.59
CA TRP A 425 5.38 19.81 -13.84
C TRP A 425 5.72 20.13 -15.29
N THR A 426 6.37 19.21 -16.02
CA THR A 426 6.74 19.41 -17.43
C THR A 426 5.53 19.59 -18.35
N VAL A 427 4.35 19.14 -17.91
CA VAL A 427 3.06 19.29 -18.59
C VAL A 427 2.40 20.65 -18.27
N LEU A 428 2.81 21.29 -17.18
CA LEU A 428 2.23 22.53 -16.62
C LEU A 428 3.18 23.73 -16.79
N GLN A 429 3.47 24.07 -18.05
CA GLN A 429 4.37 25.17 -18.38
C GLN A 429 3.61 26.49 -18.62
N PRO A 430 3.88 27.55 -17.83
CA PRO A 430 3.36 28.87 -18.13
C PRO A 430 3.85 29.39 -19.49
N PRO A 431 3.14 30.35 -20.10
CA PRO A 431 3.55 30.96 -21.36
C PRO A 431 5.02 31.40 -21.37
N ALA A 432 5.76 31.05 -22.43
CA ALA A 432 7.21 31.27 -22.51
C ALA A 432 7.65 32.74 -22.36
N ASN A 433 6.76 33.69 -22.70
CA ASN A 433 6.98 35.12 -22.50
C ASN A 433 6.98 35.52 -21.01
N LEU A 434 6.28 34.78 -20.15
CA LEU A 434 6.27 34.98 -18.70
C LEU A 434 7.48 34.30 -18.04
N THR A 435 7.88 33.13 -18.53
CA THR A 435 9.00 32.36 -17.93
C THR A 435 10.39 32.80 -18.41
N ASN A 436 10.48 33.69 -19.40
CA ASN A 436 11.72 33.99 -20.13
C ASN A 436 12.43 32.72 -20.65
N GLY A 437 11.64 31.71 -21.07
CA GLY A 437 12.14 30.43 -21.56
C GLY A 437 12.62 29.46 -20.49
N LYS A 438 12.44 29.76 -19.19
CA LYS A 438 12.69 28.79 -18.11
C LYS A 438 11.56 27.76 -18.04
N VAL A 439 11.93 26.53 -17.70
CA VAL A 439 10.99 25.42 -17.47
C VAL A 439 10.67 25.37 -15.98
N VAL A 440 9.39 25.27 -15.65
CA VAL A 440 8.93 25.05 -14.26
C VAL A 440 8.99 23.56 -13.98
N THR A 441 9.72 23.18 -12.94
CA THR A 441 9.95 21.77 -12.55
C THR A 441 9.61 21.49 -11.09
N THR A 442 9.26 22.51 -10.33
CA THR A 442 8.94 22.40 -8.90
C THR A 442 7.81 23.35 -8.49
N LEU A 443 7.20 23.10 -7.33
CA LEU A 443 6.23 24.02 -6.72
C LEU A 443 6.88 25.37 -6.41
N GLU A 444 8.12 25.39 -5.90
CA GLU A 444 8.83 26.65 -5.59
C GLU A 444 8.93 27.55 -6.82
N GLU A 445 9.24 26.98 -7.99
CA GLU A 445 9.26 27.70 -9.26
C GLU A 445 7.86 28.09 -9.76
N ALA A 446 6.85 27.22 -9.56
CA ALA A 446 5.46 27.47 -9.96
C ALA A 446 4.77 28.59 -9.14
N LEU A 447 5.32 28.93 -7.96
CA LEU A 447 4.79 29.97 -7.08
C LEU A 447 5.16 31.40 -7.48
N ASP A 448 5.85 31.62 -8.60
CA ASP A 448 6.03 32.97 -9.15
C ASP A 448 4.65 33.62 -9.39
N PRO A 449 4.38 34.82 -8.82
CA PRO A 449 3.13 35.54 -9.02
C PRO A 449 2.82 35.85 -10.49
N ALA A 450 3.84 35.91 -11.37
CA ALA A 450 3.64 36.10 -12.80
C ALA A 450 2.81 34.97 -13.45
N TYR A 451 2.71 33.81 -12.80
CA TYR A 451 1.95 32.65 -13.29
C TYR A 451 0.56 32.53 -12.65
N ASP A 452 0.13 33.50 -11.82
CA ASP A 452 -1.14 33.44 -11.08
C ASP A 452 -2.35 33.21 -11.99
N ASP A 453 -2.50 34.01 -13.05
CA ASP A 453 -3.61 33.88 -14.00
C ASP A 453 -3.58 32.55 -14.77
N PHE A 454 -2.39 32.03 -15.08
CA PHE A 454 -2.23 30.76 -15.78
C PHE A 454 -2.75 29.59 -14.94
N TYR A 455 -2.28 29.47 -13.70
CA TYR A 455 -2.70 28.37 -12.83
C TYR A 455 -4.15 28.53 -12.35
N ALA A 456 -4.64 29.76 -12.17
CA ALA A 456 -6.02 30.02 -11.78
C ALA A 456 -7.05 29.67 -12.88
N ALA A 457 -6.62 29.57 -14.14
CA ALA A 457 -7.49 29.22 -15.26
C ALA A 457 -7.83 27.73 -15.35
N PHE A 458 -7.12 26.87 -14.62
CA PHE A 458 -7.37 25.42 -14.65
C PHE A 458 -8.68 25.07 -13.93
N PRO A 459 -9.52 24.19 -14.52
CA PRO A 459 -10.72 23.72 -13.86
C PRO A 459 -10.37 22.85 -12.65
N THR A 460 -11.36 22.55 -11.82
CA THR A 460 -11.17 21.65 -10.69
C THR A 460 -11.54 20.22 -11.04
N VAL A 461 -10.82 19.26 -10.48
CA VAL A 461 -11.16 17.83 -10.59
C VAL A 461 -12.52 17.57 -9.96
N THR A 462 -13.39 16.90 -10.71
CA THR A 462 -14.68 16.39 -10.25
C THR A 462 -14.70 14.87 -10.37
N ILE A 463 -15.32 14.23 -9.39
CA ILE A 463 -15.65 12.81 -9.41
C ILE A 463 -17.17 12.77 -9.29
N ASP A 464 -17.87 12.33 -10.34
CA ASP A 464 -19.32 12.50 -10.45
C ASP A 464 -20.08 11.61 -9.46
N GLU A 465 -19.64 10.35 -9.34
CA GLU A 465 -20.18 9.35 -8.42
C GLU A 465 -19.06 8.69 -7.62
N CYS A 466 -19.35 8.34 -6.36
CA CYS A 466 -18.47 7.54 -5.52
C CYS A 466 -18.61 6.05 -5.90
N LEU A 467 -17.62 5.53 -6.61
CA LEU A 467 -17.56 4.17 -7.17
C LEU A 467 -16.38 3.39 -6.58
N ASN A 468 -16.50 2.08 -6.48
CA ASN A 468 -15.35 1.25 -6.11
C ASN A 468 -14.45 0.88 -7.31
N LEU A 469 -14.69 1.45 -8.50
CA LEU A 469 -13.89 1.26 -9.70
C LEU A 469 -13.57 2.60 -10.38
N GLN A 470 -12.47 2.66 -11.12
CA GLN A 470 -12.24 3.80 -12.00
C GLN A 470 -13.09 3.69 -13.27
N ILE A 471 -13.80 4.77 -13.58
CA ILE A 471 -14.43 4.98 -14.89
C ILE A 471 -13.93 6.34 -15.41
N PRO A 472 -13.28 6.41 -16.60
CA PRO A 472 -12.69 7.67 -17.08
C PRO A 472 -13.71 8.82 -17.15
N SER A 473 -14.93 8.55 -17.63
CA SER A 473 -15.97 9.58 -17.72
C SER A 473 -16.44 10.11 -16.36
N ASN A 474 -16.19 9.37 -15.27
CA ASN A 474 -16.54 9.76 -13.90
C ASN A 474 -15.52 10.75 -13.30
N GLU A 475 -14.29 10.81 -13.82
CA GLU A 475 -13.16 11.54 -13.23
C GLU A 475 -12.66 12.66 -14.15
N ALA A 476 -13.52 13.65 -14.39
CA ALA A 476 -13.29 14.76 -15.31
C ALA A 476 -12.82 16.05 -14.59
N PRO A 477 -12.44 17.11 -15.33
CA PRO A 477 -11.96 17.08 -16.71
C PRO A 477 -10.55 16.48 -16.82
N PHE A 478 -10.10 16.17 -18.03
CA PHE A 478 -8.75 15.65 -18.29
C PHE A 478 -7.80 16.75 -18.71
N TYR A 479 -6.56 16.68 -18.23
CA TYR A 479 -5.47 17.53 -18.68
C TYR A 479 -4.16 16.73 -18.74
N PRO A 480 -3.38 16.83 -19.83
CA PRO A 480 -3.69 17.56 -21.06
C PRO A 480 -4.91 16.92 -21.77
N PRO A 481 -5.58 17.64 -22.69
CA PRO A 481 -6.66 17.05 -23.48
C PRO A 481 -6.22 15.74 -24.15
N GLY A 482 -7.01 14.67 -24.00
CA GLY A 482 -6.68 13.33 -24.50
C GLY A 482 -6.02 12.40 -23.48
N ALA A 483 -5.70 12.87 -22.26
CA ALA A 483 -5.17 12.01 -21.20
C ALA A 483 -6.12 10.87 -20.81
N GLU A 484 -7.43 11.00 -21.07
CA GLU A 484 -8.42 9.94 -20.92
C GLU A 484 -8.18 8.73 -21.80
N ALA A 485 -7.44 8.89 -22.92
CA ALA A 485 -7.04 7.79 -23.78
C ALA A 485 -5.81 7.02 -23.24
N GLY A 486 -5.18 7.53 -22.18
CA GLY A 486 -4.12 6.86 -21.42
C GLY A 486 -4.68 5.84 -20.42
N LEU A 487 -4.37 5.99 -19.13
CA LEU A 487 -4.92 5.14 -18.05
C LEU A 487 -4.55 3.65 -18.17
N GLY A 488 -3.34 3.41 -18.67
CA GLY A 488 -2.78 2.08 -18.91
C GLY A 488 -3.56 1.20 -19.88
N MET A 489 -4.55 1.73 -20.62
CA MET A 489 -5.43 0.95 -21.50
C MET A 489 -4.70 0.21 -22.64
N ALA A 490 -3.48 0.62 -22.99
CA ALA A 490 -2.64 -0.11 -23.94
C ALA A 490 -2.02 -1.41 -23.36
N TYR A 491 -2.04 -1.56 -22.03
CA TYR A 491 -1.29 -2.57 -21.29
C TYR A 491 -2.16 -3.41 -20.34
N ARG A 492 -3.49 -3.35 -20.49
CA ARG A 492 -4.46 -4.18 -19.76
C ARG A 492 -5.74 -4.36 -20.56
N GLU A 493 -6.45 -5.44 -20.31
CA GLU A 493 -7.79 -5.65 -20.86
C GLU A 493 -8.85 -4.82 -20.11
N ASN A 494 -10.02 -4.63 -20.73
CA ASN A 494 -11.13 -3.93 -20.08
C ASN A 494 -11.85 -4.85 -19.07
N THR A 495 -12.06 -4.33 -17.87
CA THR A 495 -12.70 -5.03 -16.74
C THR A 495 -13.86 -4.26 -16.11
N ASP A 496 -14.45 -3.27 -16.81
CA ASP A 496 -15.51 -2.41 -16.24
C ASP A 496 -16.77 -3.19 -15.81
N GLY A 497 -17.02 -4.36 -16.39
CA GLY A 497 -18.12 -5.27 -16.04
C GLY A 497 -17.71 -6.49 -15.20
N PHE A 498 -16.52 -6.47 -14.62
CA PHE A 498 -15.95 -7.62 -13.92
C PHE A 498 -16.73 -7.98 -12.64
N ASN A 499 -17.07 -9.25 -12.46
CA ASN A 499 -17.66 -9.75 -11.23
C ASN A 499 -17.18 -11.17 -10.92
N VAL A 500 -16.95 -11.48 -9.65
CA VAL A 500 -16.61 -12.83 -9.17
C VAL A 500 -17.30 -13.11 -7.85
N PRO A 501 -17.69 -14.38 -7.61
CA PRO A 501 -18.28 -14.78 -6.34
C PRO A 501 -17.26 -14.69 -5.20
N ASP A 502 -17.75 -14.44 -3.97
CA ASP A 502 -16.93 -14.50 -2.76
C ASP A 502 -16.53 -15.96 -2.46
N PRO A 503 -15.27 -16.23 -2.06
CA PRO A 503 -14.79 -17.59 -1.81
C PRO A 503 -15.22 -18.09 -0.43
N VAL A 504 -16.52 -18.37 -0.24
CA VAL A 504 -17.06 -18.89 1.03
C VAL A 504 -17.11 -20.42 1.01
N PRO A 505 -16.28 -21.13 1.79
CA PRO A 505 -16.24 -22.59 1.77
C PRO A 505 -17.51 -23.21 2.36
N VAL A 506 -17.89 -24.39 1.87
CA VAL A 506 -18.98 -25.22 2.42
C VAL A 506 -18.73 -25.54 3.89
N LYS A 507 -17.48 -25.84 4.24
CA LYS A 507 -17.04 -26.11 5.60
C LYS A 507 -15.87 -25.19 5.99
N PRO A 508 -16.14 -24.13 6.76
CA PRO A 508 -15.09 -23.25 7.27
C PRO A 508 -14.16 -23.98 8.25
N ILE A 509 -12.87 -23.67 8.16
CA ILE A 509 -11.86 -24.13 9.12
C ILE A 509 -11.96 -23.24 10.37
N PRO A 510 -12.21 -23.83 11.56
CA PRO A 510 -12.28 -23.05 12.79
C PRO A 510 -10.91 -22.51 13.18
N GLY A 511 -10.91 -21.43 13.97
CA GLY A 511 -9.72 -20.96 14.67
C GLY A 511 -9.22 -21.98 15.70
N GLN A 512 -8.00 -21.76 16.18
CA GLN A 512 -7.42 -22.60 17.23
C GLN A 512 -7.96 -22.17 18.60
N GLU A 513 -8.30 -23.14 19.46
CA GLU A 513 -8.79 -22.86 20.83
C GLU A 513 -7.71 -22.21 21.71
N VAL A 514 -6.44 -22.59 21.48
CA VAL A 514 -5.28 -22.06 22.18
C VAL A 514 -4.53 -21.13 21.23
N THR A 515 -4.12 -19.96 21.73
CA THR A 515 -3.29 -19.03 20.96
C THR A 515 -2.00 -19.73 20.49
N PRO A 516 -1.72 -19.81 19.18
CA PRO A 516 -0.57 -20.53 18.66
C PRO A 516 0.74 -19.75 18.75
N GLY A 517 1.86 -20.41 18.45
CA GLY A 517 3.17 -19.75 18.35
C GLY A 517 3.88 -19.55 19.69
N GLY A 518 3.82 -20.54 20.59
CA GLY A 518 4.64 -20.57 21.81
C GLY A 518 6.15 -20.69 21.51
N TRP A 519 6.96 -20.82 22.57
CA TRP A 519 8.42 -20.87 22.44
C TRP A 519 8.92 -22.10 21.68
N GLU A 520 8.18 -23.20 21.74
CA GLU A 520 8.41 -24.43 20.98
C GLU A 520 8.38 -24.21 19.45
N HIS A 521 7.59 -23.24 18.97
CA HIS A 521 7.48 -22.92 17.54
C HIS A 521 8.55 -21.94 17.05
N ARG A 522 9.22 -21.22 17.95
CA ARG A 522 10.18 -20.15 17.59
C ARG A 522 11.35 -20.67 16.75
N HIS A 523 11.79 -21.90 16.99
CA HIS A 523 12.90 -22.55 16.30
C HIS A 523 12.50 -23.90 15.70
N ALA A 524 11.21 -24.12 15.47
CA ALA A 524 10.72 -25.33 14.82
C ALA A 524 11.31 -25.46 13.39
N SER A 525 11.65 -26.68 13.00
CA SER A 525 12.23 -26.98 11.69
C SER A 525 11.16 -27.06 10.59
N PHE A 526 11.60 -27.07 9.33
CA PHE A 526 10.71 -27.33 8.19
C PHE A 526 10.02 -28.69 8.30
N GLU A 527 10.73 -29.75 8.72
CA GLU A 527 10.12 -31.06 8.91
C GLU A 527 9.04 -31.05 10.00
N THR A 528 9.26 -30.28 11.08
CA THR A 528 8.28 -30.12 12.16
C THR A 528 7.02 -29.42 11.65
N LEU A 529 7.19 -28.36 10.86
CA LEU A 529 6.08 -27.66 10.22
C LEU A 529 5.31 -28.59 9.28
N MET A 530 6.01 -29.32 8.40
CA MET A 530 5.38 -30.21 7.43
C MET A 530 4.67 -31.40 8.09
N ALA A 531 5.16 -31.90 9.22
CA ALA A 531 4.48 -32.93 10.00
C ALA A 531 3.15 -32.45 10.62
N SER A 532 2.97 -31.13 10.79
CA SER A 532 1.72 -30.51 11.26
C SER A 532 0.76 -30.13 10.13
N ALA A 533 1.19 -30.25 8.87
CA ALA A 533 0.41 -29.83 7.73
C ALA A 533 -0.55 -30.94 7.27
N ARG A 534 -1.77 -30.57 6.90
CA ARG A 534 -2.69 -31.44 6.18
C ARG A 534 -3.22 -30.74 4.93
N GLU A 535 -3.49 -31.49 3.88
CA GLU A 535 -4.24 -30.96 2.74
C GLU A 535 -5.69 -30.65 3.17
N LEU A 536 -6.27 -29.62 2.56
CA LEU A 536 -7.68 -29.29 2.75
C LEU A 536 -8.55 -30.36 2.09
N GLU A 537 -9.69 -30.66 2.70
CA GLU A 537 -10.71 -31.57 2.12
C GLU A 537 -11.56 -30.85 1.07
N ASP A 538 -12.29 -31.58 0.24
CA ASP A 538 -13.08 -30.96 -0.85
C ASP A 538 -14.14 -30.00 -0.31
N ASP A 539 -14.80 -30.34 0.80
CA ASP A 539 -15.78 -29.47 1.46
C ASP A 539 -15.17 -28.21 2.10
N GLU A 540 -13.85 -28.17 2.29
CA GLU A 540 -13.11 -27.00 2.79
C GLU A 540 -12.60 -26.10 1.66
N ILE A 541 -12.75 -26.53 0.41
CA ILE A 541 -12.37 -25.80 -0.82
C ILE A 541 -13.59 -25.37 -1.63
N GLU A 542 -14.56 -26.29 -1.80
CA GLU A 542 -15.80 -26.05 -2.51
C GLU A 542 -16.60 -24.92 -1.84
N THR A 543 -17.25 -24.09 -2.65
CA THR A 543 -18.02 -22.94 -2.16
C THR A 543 -19.53 -23.16 -2.30
N THR A 544 -20.31 -22.59 -1.39
CA THR A 544 -21.77 -22.76 -1.31
C THR A 544 -22.59 -22.02 -2.37
N SER A 545 -21.95 -21.52 -3.43
CA SER A 545 -22.41 -20.48 -4.38
C SER A 545 -22.48 -19.06 -3.81
#